data_AF-A0A9W6IV28-F1
#
_entry.id   AF-A0A9W6IV28-F1
#
_cell.length_a   1.000
_cell.length_b   1.000
_cell.length_c   1.000
_cell.angle_alpha   90.00
_cell.angle_beta   90.00
_cell.angle_gamma   90.00
#
_symmetry.space_group_name_H-M   'P 1'
#
loop_
_entity.id
_entity.type
_entity.pdbx_description
1 polymer ?
#
loop_
_entity_poly.entity_id
_entity_poly.type
_entity_poly.pdbx_seq_one_letter_code
_entity_poly.pdbx_strand_id
1 'polypeptide(L)'
;MTDTTTPRFYRDSQSREIAVVPVGHGKHCTLLKPDYERLRALGVSETWGLSGDGKGRFYVSAYHTRAYSSAGRVSVARLILDLRGGERCFYRSRDRLDLRPENLAADSGFAKGRGEAAVFQVAA
;
A
#
# COMPACT_ATOMS: atom_id res chain seq x y z
N MET A 1 0.02 -29.21 5.23
CA MET A 1 -0.42 -27.87 5.67
C MET A 1 0.60 -26.87 5.16
N THR A 2 0.33 -26.16 4.08
CA THR A 2 1.22 -25.11 3.58
C THR A 2 1.10 -23.89 4.49
N ASP A 3 2.22 -23.48 5.06
CA ASP A 3 2.37 -22.25 5.84
C ASP A 3 2.01 -21.05 4.95
N THR A 4 0.74 -20.64 4.99
CA THR A 4 0.18 -19.50 4.23
C THR A 4 0.23 -18.21 5.04
N THR A 5 0.98 -18.17 6.13
CA THR A 5 1.05 -17.04 7.05
C THR A 5 2.35 -16.24 6.90
N THR A 6 3.38 -16.81 6.27
CA THR A 6 4.69 -16.15 6.15
C THR A 6 4.86 -15.43 4.80
N PRO A 7 5.31 -14.17 4.78
CA PRO A 7 5.78 -13.49 3.58
C PRO A 7 6.92 -14.24 2.89
N ARG A 8 6.96 -14.19 1.57
CA ARG A 8 8.03 -14.78 0.77
C ARG A 8 8.75 -13.72 -0.05
N PHE A 9 10.06 -13.86 -0.20
CA PHE A 9 10.89 -12.90 -0.92
C PHE A 9 11.50 -13.52 -2.17
N TYR A 10 11.46 -12.79 -3.28
CA TYR A 10 11.95 -13.23 -4.57
C TYR A 10 12.62 -12.08 -5.32
N ARG A 11 13.30 -12.39 -6.42
CA ARG A 11 13.63 -11.39 -7.45
C ARG A 11 12.63 -11.49 -8.60
N ASP A 12 12.13 -10.36 -9.07
CA ASP A 12 11.30 -10.32 -10.27
C ASP A 12 12.15 -10.42 -11.55
N SER A 13 11.51 -10.38 -12.72
CA SER A 13 12.20 -10.44 -14.02
C SER A 13 13.10 -9.23 -14.30
N GLN A 14 12.97 -8.15 -13.52
CA GLN A 14 13.83 -6.97 -13.55
C GLN A 14 14.90 -7.01 -12.45
N SER A 15 15.10 -8.17 -11.81
CA SER A 15 16.05 -8.39 -10.71
C SER A 15 15.78 -7.58 -9.44
N ARG A 16 14.58 -7.02 -9.29
CA ARG A 16 14.16 -6.25 -8.11
C ARG A 16 13.67 -7.20 -7.02
N GLU A 17 14.03 -6.92 -5.77
CA GLU A 17 13.55 -7.71 -4.65
C GLU A 17 12.07 -7.39 -4.37
N ILE A 18 11.24 -8.41 -4.43
CA ILE A 18 9.80 -8.34 -4.18
C ILE A 18 9.43 -9.15 -2.95
N ALA A 19 8.40 -8.70 -2.24
CA ALA A 19 7.72 -9.41 -1.18
C ALA A 19 6.35 -9.90 -1.70
N VAL A 20 6.04 -11.16 -1.45
CA VAL A 20 4.73 -11.78 -1.67
C VAL A 20 4.13 -12.03 -0.30
N VAL A 21 3.12 -11.24 0.07
CA VAL A 21 2.54 -11.21 1.41
C VAL A 21 1.14 -11.82 1.39
N PRO A 22 0.82 -12.80 2.25
CA PRO A 22 -0.52 -13.34 2.36
C PRO A 22 -1.53 -12.27 2.85
N VAL A 23 -2.72 -12.23 2.24
CA VAL A 23 -3.79 -11.28 2.59
C VAL A 23 -5.13 -11.97 2.91
N GLY A 24 -5.07 -13.27 3.20
CA GLY A 24 -6.22 -14.12 3.55
C GLY A 24 -6.86 -14.85 2.35
N HIS A 25 -7.64 -15.89 2.64
CA HIS A 25 -8.37 -16.71 1.65
C HIS A 25 -7.51 -17.22 0.48
N GLY A 26 -6.27 -17.60 0.75
CA GLY A 26 -5.32 -18.08 -0.29
C GLY A 26 -4.81 -17.00 -1.24
N LYS A 27 -5.16 -15.73 -1.01
CA LYS A 27 -4.69 -14.60 -1.81
C LYS A 27 -3.40 -14.02 -1.25
N HIS A 28 -2.60 -13.46 -2.14
CA HIS A 28 -1.34 -12.81 -1.83
C HIS A 28 -1.29 -11.46 -2.54
N CYS A 29 -0.65 -10.48 -1.94
CA CYS A 29 -0.27 -9.24 -2.62
C CYS A 29 1.23 -9.20 -2.88
N THR A 30 1.64 -8.43 -3.87
CA THR A 30 3.03 -8.25 -4.27
C THR A 30 3.43 -6.79 -4.11
N LEU A 31 4.58 -6.54 -3.50
CA LEU A 31 5.18 -5.21 -3.37
C LEU A 31 6.71 -5.32 -3.43
N LEU A 32 7.40 -4.19 -3.49
CA LEU A 32 8.86 -4.20 -3.35
C LEU A 32 9.23 -4.58 -1.90
N LYS A 33 10.28 -5.39 -1.73
CA LYS A 33 10.78 -5.78 -0.40
C LYS A 33 11.18 -4.57 0.45
N PRO A 34 11.85 -3.52 -0.07
CA PRO A 34 12.11 -2.30 0.70
C PRO A 34 10.86 -1.63 1.25
N ASP A 35 9.76 -1.59 0.50
CA ASP A 35 8.49 -1.03 0.98
C ASP A 35 7.92 -1.88 2.11
N TYR A 36 7.96 -3.21 1.98
CA TYR A 36 7.54 -4.12 3.03
C TYR A 36 8.33 -3.92 4.35
N GLU A 37 9.65 -3.83 4.25
CA GLU A 37 10.53 -3.60 5.41
C GLU A 37 10.29 -2.22 6.04
N ARG A 38 10.13 -1.18 5.20
CA ARG A 38 9.78 0.17 5.67
C ARG A 38 8.48 0.18 6.47
N LEU A 39 7.43 -0.47 5.95
CA LEU A 39 6.14 -0.56 6.63
C LEU A 39 6.24 -1.26 7.99
N ARG A 40 7.01 -2.36 8.08
CA ARG A 40 7.28 -3.04 9.36
C ARG A 40 7.99 -2.13 10.34
N ALA A 41 9.02 -1.41 9.90
CA ALA A 41 9.76 -0.46 10.74
C ALA A 41 8.86 0.68 11.27
N LEU A 42 7.85 1.10 10.49
CA LEU A 42 6.85 2.08 10.89
C LEU A 42 5.80 1.54 11.89
N GLY A 43 5.82 0.24 12.19
CA GLY A 43 4.89 -0.40 13.13
C GLY A 43 3.61 -0.93 12.46
N VAL A 44 3.63 -1.12 11.14
CA VAL A 44 2.57 -1.86 10.44
C VAL A 44 2.73 -3.36 10.73
N SER A 45 1.64 -3.98 11.16
CA SER A 45 1.55 -5.41 11.45
C SER A 45 1.86 -6.25 10.22
N GLU A 46 2.41 -7.45 10.45
CA GLU A 46 2.64 -8.46 9.43
C GLU A 46 1.37 -9.20 9.02
N THR A 47 0.28 -9.06 9.79
CA THR A 47 -1.02 -9.64 9.46
C THR A 47 -1.80 -8.70 8.56
N TRP A 48 -1.86 -9.05 7.28
CA TRP A 48 -2.56 -8.26 6.26
C TRP A 48 -3.88 -8.92 5.88
N GLY A 49 -4.80 -8.11 5.38
CA GLY A 49 -6.12 -8.56 4.97
C GLY A 49 -6.73 -7.69 3.89
N LEU A 50 -7.85 -8.13 3.36
CA LEU A 50 -8.64 -7.39 2.38
C LEU A 50 -9.75 -6.60 3.07
N SER A 51 -9.84 -5.30 2.76
CA SER A 51 -10.94 -4.42 3.15
C SER A 51 -11.79 -4.11 1.93
N GLY A 52 -13.10 -4.34 2.03
CA GLY A 52 -14.06 -3.97 0.98
C GLY A 52 -14.49 -2.51 1.11
N ASP A 53 -14.81 -1.85 -0.02
CA ASP A 53 -15.43 -0.52 -0.04
C ASP A 53 -16.97 -0.55 -0.11
N GLY A 54 -17.59 -1.73 0.04
CA GLY A 54 -19.03 -1.92 -0.10
C GLY A 54 -19.55 -1.82 -1.54
N LYS A 55 -18.69 -1.52 -2.53
CA LYS A 55 -19.02 -1.42 -3.97
C LYS A 55 -18.35 -2.52 -4.79
N GLY A 56 -17.98 -3.62 -4.12
CA GLY A 56 -17.35 -4.78 -4.73
C GLY A 56 -15.85 -4.64 -4.99
N ARG A 57 -15.19 -3.57 -4.53
CA ARG A 57 -13.73 -3.45 -4.62
C ARG A 57 -13.08 -3.81 -3.29
N PHE A 58 -11.94 -4.47 -3.38
CA PHE A 58 -11.14 -4.88 -2.22
C PHE A 58 -9.77 -4.22 -2.28
N TYR A 59 -9.26 -3.83 -1.12
CA TYR A 59 -7.97 -3.18 -0.96
C TYR A 59 -7.16 -3.88 0.12
N VAL A 60 -5.85 -3.95 -0.09
CA VAL A 60 -4.93 -4.48 0.91
C VAL A 60 -4.85 -3.52 2.09
N SER A 61 -5.00 -4.08 3.28
CA SER A 61 -5.04 -3.37 4.54
C SER A 61 -4.27 -4.13 5.61
N ALA A 62 -3.70 -3.40 6.55
CA ALA A 62 -2.95 -3.96 7.67
C ALA A 62 -3.26 -3.17 8.94
N TYR A 63 -2.84 -3.66 10.10
CA TYR A 63 -2.98 -2.90 11.34
C TYR A 63 -1.76 -2.02 11.60
N HIS A 64 -1.93 -0.76 11.97
CA HIS A 64 -0.88 0.14 12.43
C HIS A 64 -0.87 0.19 13.95
N THR A 65 0.13 -0.45 14.56
CA THR A 65 0.18 -0.67 16.02
C THR A 65 0.46 0.59 16.83
N ARG A 66 1.01 1.64 16.19
CA ARG A 66 1.41 2.90 16.85
C ARG A 66 0.44 4.08 16.62
N ALA A 67 -0.69 3.88 15.95
CA ALA A 67 -1.62 4.97 15.65
C ALA A 67 -2.61 5.18 16.81
N TYR A 68 -2.67 6.40 17.35
CA TYR A 68 -3.38 6.75 18.59
C TYR A 68 -4.91 6.97 18.46
N SER A 69 -5.48 7.07 17.25
CA SER A 69 -6.92 7.29 17.06
C SER A 69 -7.62 6.06 16.44
N SER A 70 -8.60 5.56 17.18
CA SER A 70 -9.68 4.63 16.80
C SER A 70 -9.41 3.65 15.64
N ALA A 71 -9.08 2.40 16.03
CA ALA A 71 -9.28 1.18 15.25
C ALA A 71 -8.37 0.93 14.03
N GLY A 72 -7.11 1.40 14.10
CA GLY A 72 -5.92 0.61 13.80
C GLY A 72 -5.71 0.04 12.39
N ARG A 73 -6.65 0.07 11.45
CA ARG A 73 -6.53 -0.59 10.13
C ARG A 73 -6.30 0.46 9.05
N VAL A 74 -5.19 0.29 8.32
CA VAL A 74 -4.66 1.25 7.33
C VAL A 74 -4.56 0.59 5.97
N SER A 75 -4.74 1.39 4.91
CA SER A 75 -4.54 0.92 3.53
C SER A 75 -3.04 0.86 3.22
N VAL A 76 -2.55 -0.30 2.80
CA VAL A 76 -1.12 -0.50 2.53
C VAL A 76 -0.67 0.35 1.34
N ALA A 77 -1.45 0.42 0.26
CA ALA A 77 -1.11 1.22 -0.91
C ALA A 77 -0.95 2.72 -0.59
N ARG A 78 -1.79 3.24 0.32
CA ARG A 78 -1.67 4.64 0.77
C ARG A 78 -0.39 4.88 1.56
N LEU A 79 0.04 3.92 2.37
CA LEU A 79 1.29 4.02 3.12
C LEU A 79 2.52 3.89 2.22
N ILE A 80 2.46 3.07 1.17
CA ILE A 80 3.54 2.98 0.17
C ILE A 80 3.72 4.34 -0.51
N LEU A 81 2.63 4.95 -0.95
CA LEU A 81 2.62 6.26 -1.61
C LEU A 81 2.76 7.47 -0.66
N ASP A 82 2.87 7.25 0.65
CA ASP A 82 2.91 8.31 1.68
C ASP A 82 1.75 9.33 1.59
N LEU A 83 0.53 8.84 1.33
CA LEU A 83 -0.62 9.70 1.08
C LEU A 83 -1.24 10.26 2.37
N ARG A 84 -1.37 11.58 2.40
CA ARG A 84 -2.05 12.38 3.42
C ARG A 84 -3.57 12.39 3.22
N GLY A 85 -4.28 12.95 4.19
CA GLY A 85 -5.73 13.13 4.13
C GLY A 85 -6.11 14.00 2.91
N GLY A 86 -7.10 13.55 2.14
CA GLY A 86 -7.54 14.22 0.91
C GLY A 86 -6.90 13.68 -0.38
N GLU A 87 -5.68 13.14 -0.30
CA GLU A 87 -5.01 12.55 -1.44
C GLU A 87 -5.59 11.18 -1.81
N ARG A 88 -5.57 10.85 -3.10
CA ARG A 88 -6.17 9.63 -3.64
C ARG A 88 -5.11 8.69 -4.18
N CYS A 89 -5.32 7.39 -3.94
CA CYS A 89 -4.54 6.31 -4.51
C CYS A 89 -5.29 5.72 -5.70
N PHE A 90 -4.57 5.53 -6.81
CA PHE A 90 -5.06 4.91 -8.02
C PHE A 90 -4.23 3.67 -8.36
N TYR A 91 -4.90 2.68 -8.94
CA TYR A 91 -4.28 1.49 -9.50
C TYR A 91 -4.34 1.61 -11.02
N ARG A 92 -3.20 1.51 -11.70
CA ARG A 92 -3.11 1.60 -13.16
C ARG A 92 -3.72 0.37 -13.83
N SER A 93 -3.61 -0.79 -13.19
CA SER A 93 -4.24 -2.04 -13.60
C SER A 93 -5.50 -2.35 -12.78
N ARG A 94 -6.21 -3.42 -13.17
CA ARG A 94 -7.36 -3.94 -12.40
C ARG A 94 -6.92 -4.80 -11.21
N ASP A 95 -5.66 -5.22 -11.16
CA ASP A 95 -5.13 -6.01 -10.06
C ASP A 95 -4.78 -5.10 -8.87
N ARG A 96 -5.54 -5.22 -7.78
CA ARG A 96 -5.33 -4.45 -6.54
C ARG A 96 -4.42 -5.17 -5.54
N LEU A 97 -3.97 -6.38 -5.89
CA LEU A 97 -3.00 -7.15 -5.13
C LEU A 97 -1.58 -6.83 -5.57
N ASP A 98 -1.40 -6.24 -6.75
CA ASP A 98 -0.12 -5.66 -7.17
C ASP A 98 0.05 -4.25 -6.58
N LEU A 99 0.90 -4.12 -5.57
CA LEU A 99 1.21 -2.87 -4.89
C LEU A 99 2.57 -2.31 -5.33
N ARG A 100 3.14 -2.78 -6.44
CA ARG A 100 4.40 -2.24 -6.97
C ARG A 100 4.21 -0.83 -7.55
N PRO A 101 5.26 -0.01 -7.60
CA PRO A 101 5.18 1.39 -8.06
C PRO A 101 4.60 1.53 -9.47
N GLU A 102 4.86 0.56 -10.36
CA GLU A 102 4.30 0.52 -11.71
C GLU A 102 2.77 0.49 -11.71
N ASN A 103 2.15 -0.10 -10.70
CA ASN A 103 0.70 -0.20 -10.59
C ASN A 103 0.10 0.93 -9.74
N LEU A 104 0.87 1.60 -8.88
CA LEU A 104 0.37 2.62 -7.97
C LEU A 104 0.59 4.04 -8.49
N ALA A 105 -0.43 4.88 -8.36
CA ALA A 105 -0.34 6.31 -8.64
C ALA A 105 -1.01 7.12 -7.53
N ALA A 106 -0.40 8.26 -7.20
CA ALA A 106 -0.98 9.27 -6.36
C ALA A 106 -1.69 10.31 -7.23
N ASP A 107 -2.82 10.80 -6.76
CA ASP A 107 -3.46 12.01 -7.26
C ASP A 107 -3.58 12.96 -6.10
N SER A 108 -2.92 14.11 -6.24
CA SER A 108 -3.10 15.28 -5.38
C SER A 108 -4.46 15.90 -5.69
N GLY A 109 -5.52 15.12 -5.49
CA GLY A 109 -6.89 15.58 -5.59
C GLY A 109 -7.10 16.56 -4.45
N PHE A 110 -6.72 17.82 -4.64
CA PHE A 110 -7.33 18.91 -3.89
C PHE A 110 -8.83 18.70 -4.04
N ALA A 111 -9.52 18.45 -2.93
CA ALA A 111 -10.92 18.80 -2.86
C ALA A 111 -11.01 20.21 -3.46
N LYS A 112 -11.82 20.38 -4.49
CA LYS A 112 -12.06 21.68 -5.14
C LYS A 112 -12.51 22.66 -4.05
N GLY A 113 -11.58 23.41 -3.45
CA GLY A 113 -11.84 24.17 -2.23
C GLY A 113 -10.59 24.52 -1.42
N ARG A 114 -9.98 25.67 -1.79
CA ARG A 114 -8.96 26.47 -1.08
C ARG A 114 -7.52 25.95 -1.06
N GLY A 115 -6.75 26.45 -2.04
CA GLY A 115 -5.69 27.42 -1.72
C GLY A 115 -4.32 26.86 -1.34
N GLU A 116 -3.39 27.08 -2.27
CA GLU A 116 -2.01 27.55 -2.03
C GLU A 116 -0.87 26.60 -2.44
N ALA A 117 -0.33 26.92 -3.62
CA ALA A 117 1.04 26.82 -4.12
C ALA A 117 1.89 25.59 -3.76
N ALA A 118 1.92 24.61 -4.67
CA ALA A 118 3.09 23.77 -4.87
C ALA A 118 4.16 24.56 -5.64
N VAL A 119 5.19 25.03 -4.94
CA VAL A 119 6.44 25.47 -5.58
C VAL A 119 7.23 24.22 -5.94
N PHE A 120 7.18 23.84 -7.20
CA PHE A 120 8.20 22.97 -7.81
C PHE A 120 9.49 23.80 -7.93
N GLN A 121 10.56 23.38 -7.26
CA GLN A 121 11.90 23.72 -7.72
C GLN A 121 12.50 22.52 -8.45
N VAL A 122 12.86 22.79 -9.69
CA VAL A 122 13.65 21.96 -10.60
C VAL A 122 15.02 22.60 -10.73
N ALA A 123 16.05 21.72 -10.84
CA ALA A 123 17.42 21.97 -11.29
C ALA A 123 18.34 22.75 -10.31
N ALA A 124 19.65 22.47 -10.26
CA ALA A 124 20.55 21.92 -11.27
C ALA A 124 21.57 20.92 -10.69
#